data_AF-A0A9J6DLJ5-F1
#
_entry.id   AF-A0A9J6DLJ5-F1
#
_cell.length_a   1.000
_cell.length_b   1.000
_cell.length_c   1.000
_cell.angle_alpha   90.00
_cell.angle_beta   90.00
_cell.angle_gamma   90.00
#
_symmetry.space_group_name_H-M   'P 1'
#
loop_
_entity.id
_entity.type
_entity.pdbx_description
1 polymer ?
#
loop_
_entity_poly.entity_id
_entity_poly.type
_entity_poly.pdbx_seq_one_letter_code
_entity_poly.pdbx_strand_id
1 'polypeptide(L)'
;MASNADQLFVSDDNYLLVDICANLVNKKFNRDLESVIQRAKDAGVRKMIVLGTSLHSTKEALRLTRMHPGTVYCAAGIHPHDAKSWDDDEALEVLRSVASNPECVAIGECGLDFSKDFSSPECQIQVLEKQAGLFIFFFFHKWPGRMIGSSDEESIEDSVNRNANDPAVGADVADGFCDDK
;
A
#
# COMPACT_ATOMS: atom_id res chain seq x y z
N MET A 1 16.41 -35.10 32.66
CA MET A 1 16.97 -33.76 32.92
C MET A 1 16.99 -33.03 31.59
N ALA A 2 15.95 -32.25 31.30
CA ALA A 2 15.94 -31.39 30.11
C ALA A 2 16.90 -30.23 30.39
N SER A 3 17.79 -29.95 29.44
CA SER A 3 18.75 -28.86 29.53
C SER A 3 18.04 -27.50 29.55
N ASN A 4 18.50 -26.59 30.40
CA ASN A 4 18.02 -25.21 30.57
C ASN A 4 18.17 -24.30 29.33
N ALA A 5 18.25 -24.85 28.11
CA ALA A 5 18.34 -24.08 26.87
C ALA A 5 16.97 -23.59 26.37
N ASP A 6 15.87 -24.22 26.81
CA ASP A 6 14.51 -23.85 26.41
C ASP A 6 13.88 -22.71 27.25
N GLN A 7 14.61 -22.18 28.24
CA GLN A 7 14.11 -21.15 29.17
C GLN A 7 14.56 -19.72 28.85
N LEU A 8 15.16 -19.46 27.67
CA LEU A 8 15.82 -18.18 27.38
C LEU A 8 15.01 -17.18 26.54
N PHE A 9 13.76 -17.46 26.18
CA PHE A 9 12.92 -16.50 25.42
C PHE A 9 11.45 -16.46 25.83
N VAL A 10 11.15 -16.56 27.13
CA VAL A 10 9.89 -16.03 27.65
C VAL A 10 10.24 -14.84 28.52
N SER A 11 10.67 -13.75 27.88
CA SER A 11 10.62 -12.45 28.51
C SER A 11 9.13 -12.09 28.62
N ASP A 12 8.63 -11.91 29.85
CA ASP A 12 7.32 -11.33 30.20
C ASP A 12 7.18 -9.84 29.74
N ASP A 13 7.88 -9.47 28.68
CA ASP A 13 7.80 -8.15 28.09
C ASP A 13 6.65 -8.15 27.09
N ASN A 14 5.58 -7.42 27.44
CA ASN A 14 4.40 -7.15 26.62
C ASN A 14 4.75 -6.31 25.38
N TYR A 15 5.65 -6.78 24.51
CA TYR A 15 5.97 -6.10 23.27
C TYR A 15 4.82 -6.22 22.28
N LEU A 16 4.33 -5.08 21.81
CA LEU A 16 3.40 -5.03 20.69
C LEU A 16 4.19 -5.23 19.40
N LEU A 17 4.21 -6.45 18.86
CA LEU A 17 4.81 -6.74 17.55
C LEU A 17 3.84 -6.40 16.42
N VAL A 18 4.35 -5.64 15.44
CA VAL A 18 3.64 -5.27 14.21
C VAL A 18 4.49 -5.68 13.02
N ASP A 19 3.94 -6.52 12.15
CA ASP A 19 4.54 -6.78 10.84
C ASP A 19 4.04 -5.72 9.85
N ILE A 20 4.93 -4.88 9.34
CA ILE A 20 4.57 -3.75 8.49
C ILE A 20 4.58 -4.08 6.99
N CYS A 21 5.03 -5.27 6.60
CA CYS A 21 5.28 -5.64 5.19
C CYS A 21 4.92 -7.10 4.93
N ALA A 22 3.66 -7.45 5.21
CA ALA A 22 3.18 -8.82 5.12
C ALA A 22 2.60 -9.10 3.72
N ASN A 23 3.33 -9.79 2.86
CA ASN A 23 2.91 -10.14 1.49
C ASN A 23 1.87 -11.29 1.44
N LEU A 24 0.82 -11.23 2.27
CA LEU A 24 -0.12 -12.32 2.52
C LEU A 24 -1.08 -12.61 1.34
N VAL A 25 -1.22 -11.68 0.40
CA VAL A 25 -1.99 -11.87 -0.84
C VAL A 25 -1.22 -12.70 -1.88
N ASN A 26 0.08 -12.98 -1.63
CA ASN A 26 0.86 -13.80 -2.53
C ASN A 26 0.25 -15.20 -2.66
N LYS A 27 0.08 -15.67 -3.91
CA LYS A 27 -0.48 -17.00 -4.24
C LYS A 27 0.15 -18.18 -3.49
N LYS A 28 1.39 -18.04 -2.99
CA LYS A 28 2.06 -19.05 -2.16
C LYS A 28 1.29 -19.37 -0.88
N PHE A 29 0.50 -18.43 -0.35
CA PHE A 29 -0.30 -18.61 0.87
C PHE A 29 -1.73 -19.08 0.62
N ASN A 30 -2.18 -19.23 -0.63
CA ASN A 30 -3.58 -19.57 -0.93
C ASN A 30 -4.05 -20.89 -0.28
N ARG A 31 -3.13 -21.81 0.02
CA ARG A 31 -3.45 -23.12 0.62
C ARG A 31 -3.59 -23.10 2.13
N ASP A 32 -2.94 -22.14 2.80
CA ASP A 32 -2.72 -22.19 4.24
C ASP A 32 -2.75 -20.82 4.93
N LEU A 33 -3.24 -19.77 4.25
CA LEU A 33 -3.29 -18.38 4.72
C LEU A 33 -3.79 -18.23 6.16
N GLU A 34 -4.93 -18.87 6.48
CA GLU A 34 -5.50 -18.82 7.83
C GLU A 34 -4.52 -19.36 8.88
N SER A 35 -3.85 -20.47 8.55
CA SER A 35 -2.86 -21.07 9.44
C SER A 35 -1.62 -20.20 9.61
N VAL A 36 -1.20 -19.48 8.55
CA VAL A 36 -0.09 -18.53 8.58
C VAL A 36 -0.42 -17.36 9.51
N ILE A 37 -1.60 -16.76 9.36
CA ILE A 37 -2.09 -15.66 10.20
C ILE A 37 -2.21 -16.12 11.66
N GLN A 38 -2.75 -17.32 11.89
CA GLN A 38 -2.88 -17.85 13.25
C GLN A 38 -1.51 -18.10 13.90
N ARG A 39 -0.54 -18.68 13.17
CA ARG A 39 0.83 -18.85 13.67
C ARG A 39 1.50 -17.51 13.99
N ALA A 40 1.27 -16.47 13.18
CA ALA A 40 1.80 -15.14 13.46
C ALA A 40 1.24 -14.57 14.77
N LYS A 41 -0.08 -14.72 14.99
CA LYS A 41 -0.75 -14.31 16.24
C LYS A 41 -0.22 -15.09 17.45
N ASP A 42 -0.06 -16.41 17.32
CA ASP A 42 0.45 -17.27 18.39
C ASP A 42 1.90 -16.94 18.75
N ALA A 43 2.68 -16.45 17.77
CA ALA A 43 4.03 -15.93 17.97
C ALA A 43 4.07 -14.48 18.52
N GLY A 44 2.93 -13.87 18.82
CA GLY A 44 2.84 -12.53 19.41
C GLY A 44 2.72 -11.38 18.41
N VAL A 45 2.63 -11.63 17.09
CA VAL A 45 2.35 -10.57 16.11
C VAL A 45 0.90 -10.12 16.27
N ARG A 46 0.71 -8.88 16.71
CA ARG A 46 -0.61 -8.34 17.04
C ARG A 46 -1.27 -7.64 15.87
N LYS A 47 -0.48 -6.98 15.02
CA LYS A 47 -0.97 -6.29 13.81
C LYS A 47 -0.11 -6.65 12.61
N MET A 48 -0.73 -6.73 11.43
CA MET A 48 -0.08 -7.02 10.16
C MET A 48 -0.56 -6.02 9.11
N ILE A 49 0.35 -5.38 8.39
CA ILE A 49 0.04 -4.49 7.25
C ILE A 49 0.35 -5.27 5.97
N VAL A 50 -0.69 -5.49 5.17
CA VAL A 50 -0.61 -6.21 3.91
C VAL A 50 -0.46 -5.22 2.77
N LEU A 51 0.62 -5.35 2.02
CA LEU A 51 0.96 -4.42 0.94
C LEU A 51 0.20 -4.76 -0.34
N GLY A 52 -0.35 -3.73 -0.97
CA GLY A 52 -0.69 -3.76 -2.38
C GLY A 52 0.59 -3.61 -3.22
N THR A 53 0.77 -4.47 -4.21
CA THR A 53 1.89 -4.41 -5.17
C THR A 53 1.42 -4.31 -6.62
N SER A 54 0.12 -4.34 -6.84
CA SER A 54 -0.62 -4.32 -8.11
C SER A 54 -2.07 -3.95 -7.81
N LEU A 55 -2.86 -3.49 -8.80
CA LEU A 55 -4.28 -3.19 -8.59
C LEU A 55 -5.07 -4.36 -8.02
N HIS A 56 -4.84 -5.57 -8.55
CA HIS A 56 -5.48 -6.78 -8.05
C HIS A 56 -5.11 -7.03 -6.58
N SER A 57 -3.81 -7.02 -6.25
CA SER A 57 -3.38 -7.28 -4.88
C SER A 57 -3.81 -6.20 -3.89
N THR A 58 -3.96 -4.95 -4.32
CA THR A 58 -4.45 -3.85 -3.49
C THR A 58 -5.93 -4.06 -3.11
N LYS A 59 -6.77 -4.47 -4.07
CA LYS A 59 -8.16 -4.85 -3.81
C LYS A 59 -8.24 -6.04 -2.83
N GLU A 60 -7.41 -7.07 -3.05
CA GLU A 60 -7.36 -8.25 -2.19
C GLU A 60 -6.81 -7.97 -0.78
N ALA A 61 -5.83 -7.06 -0.65
CA ALA A 61 -5.29 -6.64 0.64
C ALA A 61 -6.38 -6.00 1.49
N LEU A 62 -7.19 -5.10 0.90
CA LEU A 62 -8.36 -4.53 1.58
C LEU A 62 -9.36 -5.62 1.99
N ARG A 63 -9.67 -6.56 1.08
CA ARG A 63 -10.56 -7.68 1.38
C ARG A 63 -10.07 -8.50 2.58
N LEU A 64 -8.76 -8.71 2.69
CA LEU A 64 -8.15 -9.45 3.80
C LEU A 64 -8.32 -8.72 5.14
N THR A 65 -8.29 -7.39 5.18
CA THR A 65 -8.58 -6.62 6.40
C THR A 65 -10.01 -6.86 6.93
N ARG A 66 -10.97 -7.07 6.02
CA ARG A 66 -12.38 -7.37 6.36
C ARG A 66 -12.54 -8.76 6.97
N MET A 67 -11.70 -9.71 6.57
CA MET A 67 -11.71 -11.07 7.13
C MET A 67 -11.04 -11.14 8.51
N HIS A 68 -10.08 -10.26 8.78
CA HIS A 68 -9.33 -10.24 10.05
C HIS A 68 -9.34 -8.85 10.70
N PRO A 69 -10.54 -8.33 11.07
CA PRO A 69 -10.69 -6.99 11.60
C PRO A 69 -9.87 -6.81 12.88
N GLY A 70 -9.21 -5.66 12.99
CA GLY A 70 -8.37 -5.32 14.14
C GLY A 70 -7.07 -6.11 14.24
N THR A 71 -6.74 -6.98 13.29
CA THR A 71 -5.45 -7.67 13.21
C THR A 71 -4.74 -7.34 11.91
N VAL A 72 -5.44 -7.42 10.78
CA VAL A 72 -4.89 -7.12 9.46
C VAL A 72 -5.34 -5.74 9.00
N TYR A 73 -4.38 -4.97 8.50
CA TYR A 73 -4.51 -3.67 7.87
C TYR A 73 -3.88 -3.75 6.47
N CYS A 74 -4.07 -2.75 5.63
CA CYS A 74 -3.47 -2.73 4.30
C CYS A 74 -2.77 -1.42 3.97
N ALA A 75 -1.93 -1.49 2.94
CA ALA A 75 -1.43 -0.33 2.22
C ALA A 75 -1.90 -0.41 0.75
N ALA A 76 -2.29 0.73 0.18
CA ALA A 76 -2.75 0.82 -1.20
C ALA A 76 -1.61 1.28 -2.11
N GLY A 77 -1.21 0.47 -3.09
CA GLY A 77 -0.14 0.85 -4.02
C GLY A 77 0.08 -0.11 -5.16
N ILE A 78 1.00 0.27 -6.04
CA ILE A 78 1.52 -0.50 -7.17
C ILE A 78 3.04 -0.46 -7.08
N HIS A 79 3.65 -1.65 -7.02
CA HIS A 79 5.09 -1.83 -6.89
C HIS A 79 5.79 -1.40 -8.20
N PRO A 80 7.03 -0.85 -8.17
CA PRO A 80 7.76 -0.43 -9.38
C PRO A 80 7.81 -1.47 -10.49
N HIS A 81 7.99 -2.74 -10.15
CA HIS A 81 7.95 -3.84 -11.14
C HIS A 81 6.65 -3.94 -11.95
N ASP A 82 5.53 -3.51 -11.40
CA ASP A 82 4.21 -3.54 -12.03
C ASP A 82 3.81 -2.15 -12.58
N ALA A 83 4.72 -1.17 -12.61
CA ALA A 83 4.44 0.17 -13.09
C ALA A 83 3.88 0.19 -14.52
N LYS A 84 4.31 -0.75 -15.37
CA LYS A 84 3.80 -0.88 -16.74
C LYS A 84 2.33 -1.27 -16.86
N SER A 85 1.73 -1.79 -15.80
CA SER A 85 0.30 -2.11 -15.76
C SER A 85 -0.56 -0.92 -15.36
N TRP A 86 0.03 0.25 -15.16
CA TRP A 86 -0.69 1.44 -14.71
C TRP A 86 -1.59 1.97 -15.82
N ASP A 87 -2.85 2.16 -15.48
CA ASP A 87 -3.87 2.83 -16.26
C ASP A 87 -4.43 3.96 -15.41
N ASP A 88 -4.43 5.20 -15.91
CA ASP A 88 -4.74 6.37 -15.06
C ASP A 88 -6.13 6.32 -14.45
N ASP A 89 -7.13 6.00 -15.26
CA ASP A 89 -8.53 5.97 -14.82
C ASP A 89 -8.76 4.84 -13.82
N GLU A 90 -8.38 3.60 -14.16
CA GLU A 90 -8.59 2.47 -13.25
C GLU A 90 -7.72 2.59 -11.99
N ALA A 91 -6.45 2.95 -12.12
CA ALA A 91 -5.54 2.92 -10.99
C ALA A 91 -5.88 4.00 -9.96
N LEU A 92 -6.17 5.23 -10.39
CA LEU A 92 -6.54 6.30 -9.47
C LEU A 92 -7.88 6.02 -8.78
N GLU A 93 -8.87 5.49 -9.50
CA GLU A 93 -10.16 5.10 -8.92
C GLU A 93 -9.97 4.06 -7.82
N VAL A 94 -9.26 2.98 -8.12
CA VAL A 94 -9.04 1.87 -7.19
C VAL A 94 -8.22 2.31 -5.99
N LEU A 95 -7.11 3.01 -6.21
CA LEU A 95 -6.22 3.40 -5.12
C LEU A 95 -6.91 4.40 -4.19
N ARG A 96 -7.66 5.39 -4.71
CA ARG A 96 -8.45 6.30 -3.87
C ARG A 96 -9.54 5.58 -3.09
N SER A 97 -10.26 4.66 -3.75
CA SER A 97 -11.29 3.85 -3.11
C SER A 97 -10.72 3.06 -1.92
N VAL A 98 -9.59 2.37 -2.09
CA VAL A 98 -8.94 1.64 -0.99
C VAL A 98 -8.40 2.58 0.07
N ALA A 99 -7.70 3.64 -0.32
CA ALA A 99 -7.11 4.63 0.58
C ALA A 99 -8.12 5.27 1.56
N SER A 100 -9.37 5.46 1.12
CA SER A 100 -10.46 6.00 1.94
C SER A 100 -10.93 5.07 3.07
N ASN A 101 -10.60 3.78 3.03
CA ASN A 101 -11.03 2.81 4.05
C ASN A 101 -10.18 2.94 5.33
N PRO A 102 -10.76 2.93 6.54
CA PRO A 102 -10.01 3.12 7.80
C PRO A 102 -8.90 2.09 8.03
N GLU A 103 -9.02 0.89 7.45
CA GLU A 103 -8.04 -0.19 7.53
C GLU A 103 -6.85 -0.01 6.57
N CYS A 104 -6.97 0.87 5.57
CA CYS A 104 -5.85 1.30 4.76
C CYS A 104 -5.05 2.33 5.55
N VAL A 105 -3.83 1.99 5.95
CA VAL A 105 -3.01 2.80 6.87
C VAL A 105 -1.78 3.43 6.20
N ALA A 106 -1.53 3.12 4.93
CA ALA A 106 -0.48 3.71 4.13
C ALA A 106 -0.82 3.72 2.62
N ILE A 107 -0.12 4.55 1.86
CA ILE A 107 0.03 4.41 0.42
C ILE A 107 1.37 3.69 0.18
N GLY A 108 1.33 2.61 -0.60
CA GLY A 108 2.43 1.69 -0.83
C GLY A 108 1.95 0.24 -0.99
N GLU A 109 2.78 -0.67 -1.52
CA GLU A 109 4.18 -0.46 -1.87
C GLU A 109 4.33 0.35 -3.16
N CYS A 110 5.23 1.33 -3.15
CA CYS A 110 5.57 2.18 -4.30
C CYS A 110 7.03 2.61 -4.17
N GLY A 111 7.70 2.89 -5.27
CA GLY A 111 9.11 3.27 -5.24
C GLY A 111 9.78 3.07 -6.60
N LEU A 112 11.10 2.92 -6.57
CA LEU A 112 11.94 2.65 -7.73
C LEU A 112 12.78 1.40 -7.46
N ASP A 113 12.76 0.45 -8.39
CA ASP A 113 13.64 -0.72 -8.41
C ASP A 113 14.20 -0.91 -9.84
N PHE A 114 15.42 -0.43 -10.04
CA PHE A 114 16.13 -0.54 -11.32
C PHE A 114 17.00 -1.81 -11.42
N SER A 115 16.90 -2.71 -10.44
CA SER A 115 17.69 -3.95 -10.43
C SER A 115 17.13 -5.00 -11.39
N LYS A 116 15.82 -4.94 -11.65
CA LYS A 116 15.11 -5.87 -12.53
C LYS A 116 14.27 -5.06 -13.51
N ASP A 117 14.58 -5.21 -14.80
CA ASP A 117 13.93 -4.52 -15.93
C ASP A 117 12.47 -4.98 -16.19
N PHE A 118 11.65 -5.17 -15.15
CA PHE A 118 10.24 -5.56 -15.31
C PHE A 118 9.36 -4.41 -15.80
N SER A 119 9.75 -3.16 -15.48
CA SER A 119 9.19 -1.91 -15.99
C SER A 119 10.35 -0.94 -16.23
N SER A 120 10.28 -0.09 -17.27
CA SER A 120 11.35 0.87 -17.56
C SER A 120 11.51 1.89 -16.42
N PRO A 121 12.73 2.43 -16.19
CA PRO A 121 12.94 3.48 -15.20
C PRO A 121 11.99 4.68 -15.36
N GLU A 122 11.71 5.08 -16.60
CA GLU A 122 10.79 6.18 -16.92
C GLU A 122 9.37 5.88 -16.45
N CYS A 123 8.87 4.67 -16.73
CA CYS A 123 7.56 4.19 -16.31
C CYS A 123 7.47 4.12 -14.77
N GLN A 124 8.52 3.66 -14.09
CA GLN A 124 8.59 3.62 -12.62
C GLN A 124 8.55 5.01 -11.98
N ILE A 125 9.28 5.98 -12.55
CA ILE A 125 9.30 7.37 -12.05
C ILE A 125 7.92 8.00 -12.19
N GLN A 126 7.29 7.88 -13.36
CA GLN A 126 5.95 8.43 -13.59
C GLN A 126 4.90 7.83 -12.63
N VAL A 127 4.91 6.51 -12.44
CA VAL A 127 3.98 5.84 -11.51
C VAL A 127 4.27 6.22 -10.06
N LEU A 128 5.53 6.41 -9.67
CA LEU A 128 5.86 6.91 -8.35
C LEU A 128 5.32 8.34 -8.12
N GLU A 129 5.46 9.24 -9.09
CA GLU A 129 4.94 10.61 -9.00
C GLU A 129 3.41 10.63 -8.87
N LYS A 130 2.71 9.81 -9.65
CA LYS A 130 1.24 9.64 -9.55
C LYS A 130 0.81 9.12 -8.18
N GLN A 131 1.49 8.09 -7.66
CA GLN A 131 1.23 7.58 -6.32
C GLN A 131 1.62 8.57 -5.22
N ALA A 132 2.65 9.40 -5.46
CA ALA A 132 3.02 10.44 -4.51
C ALA A 132 1.91 11.49 -4.34
N GLY A 133 1.21 11.83 -5.43
CA GLY A 133 0.01 12.68 -5.38
C GLY A 133 -1.10 12.12 -4.48
N LEU A 134 -1.20 10.80 -4.36
CA LEU A 134 -2.17 10.14 -3.47
C LEU A 134 -1.85 10.33 -1.98
N PHE A 135 -0.60 10.59 -1.59
CA PHE A 135 -0.28 10.87 -0.18
C PHE A 135 -1.02 12.09 0.35
N ILE A 136 -1.20 13.11 -0.49
CA ILE A 136 -1.91 14.33 -0.12
C ILE A 136 -3.39 13.99 0.14
N PHE A 137 -4.03 13.31 -0.82
CA PHE A 137 -5.40 12.81 -0.68
C PHE A 137 -5.57 11.96 0.59
N PHE A 138 -4.65 11.01 0.81
CA PHE A 138 -4.65 10.10 1.95
C PHE A 138 -4.51 10.86 3.27
N PHE A 139 -3.62 11.83 3.36
CA PHE A 139 -3.40 12.64 4.55
C PHE A 139 -4.68 13.39 4.96
N PHE A 140 -5.34 14.08 4.02
CA PHE A 140 -6.58 14.79 4.30
C PHE A 140 -7.72 13.86 4.70
N HIS A 141 -7.86 12.71 4.05
CA HIS A 141 -8.89 11.73 4.39
C HIS A 141 -8.67 11.07 5.76
N LYS A 142 -7.42 10.81 6.15
CA LYS A 142 -7.11 10.20 7.45
C LYS A 142 -7.13 11.19 8.60
N TRP A 143 -6.86 12.46 8.33
CA TRP A 143 -6.69 13.44 9.37
C TRP A 143 -7.40 14.78 9.10
N PRO A 144 -8.74 14.77 8.96
CA PRO A 144 -9.50 15.99 8.73
C PRO A 144 -9.28 16.99 9.88
N GLY A 145 -9.00 18.25 9.53
CA GLY A 145 -8.87 19.36 10.48
C GLY A 145 -7.56 19.44 11.30
N ARG A 146 -6.47 18.73 10.92
CA ARG A 146 -5.15 18.87 11.58
C ARG A 146 -4.14 19.80 10.90
N MET A 147 -4.59 20.66 10.00
CA MET A 147 -3.74 21.78 9.56
C MET A 147 -3.75 22.89 10.62
N ILE A 148 -2.60 23.13 11.24
CA ILE A 148 -2.34 24.39 11.93
C ILE A 148 -2.14 25.45 10.83
N GLY A 149 -3.19 26.22 10.53
CA GLY A 149 -3.10 27.45 9.72
C GLY A 149 -3.85 27.42 8.39
N SER A 150 -4.73 28.43 8.26
CA SER A 150 -5.39 29.01 7.08
C SER A 150 -6.30 28.13 6.21
N SER A 151 -7.57 28.55 6.11
CA SER A 151 -8.48 28.71 4.94
C SER A 151 -8.33 27.90 3.64
N ASP A 152 -7.47 26.90 3.54
CA ASP A 152 -6.97 26.37 2.28
C ASP A 152 -7.36 24.90 2.03
N GLU A 153 -8.33 24.35 2.79
CA GLU A 153 -8.86 22.99 2.52
C GLU A 153 -9.39 22.88 1.08
N GLU A 154 -10.19 23.86 0.62
CA GLU A 154 -10.74 23.90 -0.74
C GLU A 154 -9.64 24.16 -1.79
N SER A 155 -8.65 25.00 -1.48
CA SER A 155 -7.55 25.34 -2.40
C SER A 155 -6.57 24.18 -2.62
N ILE A 156 -6.34 23.35 -1.59
CA ILE A 156 -5.46 22.18 -1.71
C ILE A 156 -6.21 21.02 -2.36
N GLU A 157 -7.47 20.76 -2.02
CA GLU A 157 -8.28 19.78 -2.76
C GLU A 157 -8.39 20.16 -4.25
N ASP A 158 -8.62 21.45 -4.56
CA ASP A 158 -8.60 21.95 -5.93
C ASP A 158 -7.22 21.85 -6.57
N SER A 159 -6.12 22.02 -5.83
CA SER A 159 -4.78 21.85 -6.37
C SER A 159 -4.42 20.39 -6.61
N VAL A 160 -4.86 19.48 -5.74
CA VAL A 160 -4.71 18.03 -5.90
C VAL A 160 -5.56 17.52 -7.05
N ASN A 161 -6.82 17.97 -7.17
CA ASN A 161 -7.70 17.62 -8.27
C ASN A 161 -7.24 18.26 -9.58
N ARG A 162 -6.71 19.49 -9.56
CA ARG A 162 -6.07 20.09 -10.74
C ARG A 162 -4.82 19.35 -11.15
N ASN A 163 -3.97 18.89 -10.24
CA ASN A 163 -2.75 18.15 -10.58
C ASN A 163 -3.05 16.71 -11.04
N ALA A 164 -4.11 16.09 -10.50
CA ALA A 164 -4.57 14.77 -10.92
C ALA A 164 -5.35 14.79 -12.25
N ASN A 165 -5.99 15.91 -12.59
CA ASN A 165 -6.75 16.11 -13.84
C ASN A 165 -6.09 17.14 -14.78
N ASP A 166 -4.82 17.50 -14.57
CA ASP A 166 -4.12 18.44 -15.44
C ASP A 166 -3.93 17.74 -16.79
N PRO A 167 -4.52 18.24 -17.89
CA PRO A 167 -4.22 17.69 -19.19
C PRO A 167 -2.72 17.80 -19.49
N ALA A 168 -1.93 18.72 -18.94
CA ALA A 168 -0.47 18.71 -19.13
C ALA A 168 0.26 17.54 -18.43
N VAL A 169 -0.36 16.89 -17.44
CA VAL A 169 0.14 15.66 -16.79
C VAL A 169 -0.31 14.40 -17.55
N GLY A 170 -1.28 14.52 -18.48
CA GLY A 170 -1.81 13.42 -19.29
C GLY A 170 -1.79 13.60 -20.83
N ALA A 171 -1.40 14.75 -21.38
CA ALA A 171 -1.61 15.10 -22.80
C ALA A 171 -0.39 14.91 -23.69
N ASP A 172 0.78 14.62 -23.15
CA ASP A 172 2.00 14.39 -23.96
C ASP A 172 2.36 12.90 -24.17
N VAL A 173 1.52 11.94 -23.74
CA VAL A 173 1.83 10.50 -23.85
C VAL A 173 0.63 9.63 -24.25
N ALA A 174 -0.25 10.13 -25.11
CA ALA A 174 -1.32 9.32 -25.70
C ALA A 174 -0.81 8.22 -26.67
N ASP A 175 0.49 8.12 -26.94
CA ASP A 175 1.10 7.02 -27.70
C ASP A 175 2.28 6.44 -26.90
N GLY A 176 2.09 5.28 -26.25
CA GLY A 176 3.18 4.44 -25.74
C GLY A 176 3.50 4.52 -24.25
N PHE A 177 2.48 4.57 -23.37
CA PHE A 177 2.64 4.77 -21.92
C PHE A 177 3.71 3.87 -21.26
N CYS A 178 3.78 2.58 -21.58
CA CYS A 178 4.95 1.75 -21.29
C CYS A 178 5.09 0.68 -22.39
N ASP A 179 6.09 0.80 -23.26
CA ASP A 179 6.40 -0.25 -24.25
C ASP A 179 6.87 -1.52 -23.51
N ASP A 180 6.30 -2.67 -23.87
CA ASP A 180 6.81 -3.98 -23.44
C ASP A 180 8.21 -4.19 -24.03
N LYS A 181 9.22 -4.38 -23.17
CA LYS A 181 10.54 -4.90 -23.60
C LYS A 181 10.45 -6.37 -23.97
#